data_AF-A0A160M806-F1
#
_entry.id   AF-A0A160M806-F1
#
_cell.length_a   1.000
_cell.length_b   1.000
_cell.length_c   1.000
_cell.angle_alpha   90.00
_cell.angle_beta   90.00
_cell.angle_gamma   90.00
#
_symmetry.space_group_name_H-M   'P 1'
#
loop_
_entity.id
_entity.type
_entity.pdbx_description
1 polymer ?
#
loop_
_entity_poly.entity_id
_entity_poly.type
_entity_poly.pdbx_seq_one_letter_code
_entity_poly.pdbx_strand_id
1 'polypeptide(L)'
;MGWVIAILFGSAVVLLILSFLKTAQSKSNIEQQIDQVTFTLKNEIHELQQQIRNIELDAEITAKQSGAMSGPSEERLLLREVLDLHKRGYSNESIALKKQLTPNEVDLMLLPYSANKGERSMVAQ
;
A
#
# COMPACT_ATOMS: atom_id res chain seq x y z
N MET A 1 31.10 -49.20 -38.58
CA MET A 1 30.85 -49.01 -37.13
C MET A 1 31.03 -47.57 -36.63
N GLY A 2 32.01 -46.77 -37.10
CA GLY A 2 32.21 -45.38 -36.63
C GLY A 2 31.09 -44.37 -36.97
N TRP A 3 30.31 -44.62 -38.02
CA TRP A 3 29.21 -43.74 -38.45
C TRP A 3 28.09 -43.60 -37.41
N VAL A 4 27.84 -44.66 -36.64
CA VAL A 4 26.83 -44.66 -35.56
C VAL A 4 27.24 -43.69 -34.44
N ILE A 5 28.53 -43.68 -34.08
CA ILE A 5 29.08 -42.80 -33.06
C ILE A 5 29.03 -41.34 -33.53
N ALA A 6 29.35 -41.07 -34.80
CA ALA A 6 29.29 -39.73 -35.36
C ALA A 6 27.86 -39.15 -35.37
N ILE A 7 26.86 -39.96 -35.74
CA ILE A 7 25.45 -39.53 -35.74
C ILE A 7 24.94 -39.33 -34.32
N LEU A 8 25.29 -40.22 -33.39
CA LEU A 8 24.88 -40.11 -31.99
C LEU A 8 25.50 -38.89 -31.31
N PHE A 9 26.77 -38.60 -31.61
CA PHE A 9 27.43 -37.41 -31.09
C PHE A 9 26.86 -36.13 -31.70
N GLY A 10 26.63 -36.12 -33.03
CA GLY A 10 26.00 -35.00 -33.71
C GLY A 10 24.59 -34.69 -33.17
N SER A 11 23.76 -35.71 -32.95
CA SER A 11 22.42 -35.52 -32.39
C SER A 11 22.46 -35.02 -30.95
N ALA A 12 23.41 -35.47 -30.13
CA ALA A 12 23.60 -34.98 -28.77
C ALA A 12 23.95 -33.49 -28.75
N VAL A 13 24.86 -33.04 -29.63
CA VAL A 13 25.23 -31.62 -29.75
C VAL A 13 24.03 -30.77 -30.18
N VAL A 14 23.25 -31.24 -31.17
CA VAL A 14 22.05 -30.54 -31.63
C VAL A 14 20.99 -30.45 -30.52
N LEU A 15 20.74 -31.55 -29.79
CA LEU A 15 19.82 -31.57 -28.66
C LEU A 15 20.27 -30.64 -27.53
N LEU A 16 21.58 -30.57 -27.28
CA LEU A 16 22.15 -29.71 -26.26
C LEU A 16 21.95 -28.22 -26.61
N ILE A 17 22.16 -27.82 -27.86
CA ILE A 17 21.89 -26.44 -28.33
C ILE A 17 20.40 -26.10 -28.17
N LEU A 18 19.51 -27.01 -28.61
CA LEU A 18 18.06 -26.82 -28.47
C LEU A 18 17.61 -26.72 -27.00
N SER A 19 18.25 -27.49 -26.11
CA SER A 19 17.97 -27.44 -24.67
C SER A 19 18.29 -26.07 -24.08
N PHE A 20 19.45 -25.50 -24.38
CA PHE A 20 19.83 -24.18 -23.88
C PHE A 20 18.90 -23.06 -24.37
N LEU A 21 18.52 -23.09 -25.65
CA LEU A 21 17.58 -22.11 -26.21
C LEU A 21 16.20 -22.19 -25.54
N LYS A 22 15.66 -23.41 -25.38
CA LYS A 22 14.36 -23.62 -24.75
C LYS A 22 14.38 -23.26 -23.26
N THR A 23 15.47 -23.57 -22.54
CA THR A 23 15.60 -23.25 -21.12
C THR A 23 15.68 -21.72 -20.89
N ALA A 24 16.40 -21.00 -21.74
CA ALA A 24 16.53 -19.55 -21.64
C ALA A 24 15.17 -18.85 -21.84
N GLN A 25 14.41 -19.27 -22.85
CA GLN A 25 13.06 -18.76 -23.09
C GLN A 25 12.08 -19.14 -21.97
N SER A 26 12.18 -20.35 -21.40
CA SER A 26 11.27 -20.76 -20.32
C SER A 26 11.51 -19.98 -19.03
N LYS A 27 12.79 -19.68 -18.71
CA LYS A 27 13.15 -18.87 -17.53
C LYS A 27 12.60 -17.44 -17.62
N SER A 28 12.77 -16.76 -18.75
CA SER A 28 12.29 -15.38 -18.91
C SER A 28 10.77 -15.26 -18.75
N ASN A 29 10.02 -16.22 -19.28
CA ASN A 29 8.56 -16.22 -19.18
C ASN A 29 8.07 -16.47 -17.74
N ILE A 30 8.74 -17.35 -16.99
CA ILE A 30 8.40 -17.64 -15.60
C ILE A 30 8.72 -16.44 -14.72
N GLU A 31 9.89 -15.82 -14.92
CA GLU A 31 10.34 -14.65 -14.15
C GLU A 31 9.40 -13.46 -14.39
N GLN A 32 9.02 -13.20 -15.65
CA GLN A 32 8.03 -12.18 -16.00
C GLN A 32 6.64 -12.42 -15.37
N GLN A 33 6.17 -13.67 -15.33
CA GLN A 33 4.90 -14.00 -14.70
C GLN A 33 4.95 -13.81 -13.18
N ILE A 34 6.06 -14.20 -12.54
CA ILE A 34 6.28 -13.98 -11.11
C ILE A 34 6.33 -12.48 -10.79
N ASP A 35 7.02 -11.69 -11.60
CA ASP A 35 7.10 -10.24 -11.43
C ASP A 35 5.73 -9.59 -11.57
N GLN A 36 4.95 -9.98 -12.57
CA GLN A 36 3.60 -9.46 -12.79
C GLN A 36 2.67 -9.80 -11.63
N VAL A 37 2.65 -11.06 -11.18
CA VAL A 37 1.82 -11.49 -10.04
C VAL A 37 2.25 -10.77 -8.76
N THR A 38 3.56 -10.67 -8.52
CA THR A 38 4.10 -9.97 -7.35
C THR A 38 3.74 -8.49 -7.36
N PHE A 39 3.81 -7.85 -8.52
CA PHE A 39 3.44 -6.45 -8.69
C PHE A 39 1.94 -6.23 -8.42
N THR A 40 1.08 -7.04 -9.04
CA THR A 40 -0.37 -6.97 -8.81
C THR A 40 -0.72 -7.19 -7.35
N LEU A 41 -0.17 -8.23 -6.72
CA LEU A 41 -0.43 -8.54 -5.31
C LEU A 41 0.01 -7.40 -4.37
N LYS A 42 1.18 -6.80 -4.62
CA LYS A 42 1.64 -5.64 -3.84
C LYS A 42 0.68 -4.46 -3.96
N ASN A 43 0.19 -4.18 -5.16
CA ASN A 43 -0.77 -3.11 -5.38
C ASN A 43 -2.10 -3.39 -4.68
N GLU A 44 -2.63 -4.60 -4.81
CA GLU A 44 -3.86 -5.02 -4.13
C GLU A 44 -3.73 -4.93 -2.61
N ILE A 45 -2.61 -5.38 -2.03
CA ILE A 45 -2.33 -5.24 -0.60
C ILE A 45 -2.28 -3.75 -0.19
N HIS A 46 -1.66 -2.91 -1.02
CA HIS A 46 -1.58 -1.48 -0.75
C HIS A 46 -2.97 -0.82 -0.77
N GLU A 47 -3.81 -1.15 -1.76
CA GLU A 47 -5.19 -0.67 -1.85
C GLU A 47 -6.03 -1.15 -0.66
N LEU A 48 -5.90 -2.43 -0.26
CA LEU A 48 -6.57 -2.97 0.92
C LEU A 48 -6.13 -2.24 2.20
N GLN A 49 -4.83 -1.98 2.37
CA GLN A 49 -4.32 -1.22 3.52
C GLN A 49 -4.92 0.20 3.56
N GLN A 50 -5.04 0.86 2.40
CA GLN A 50 -5.69 2.17 2.31
C GLN A 50 -7.17 2.10 2.69
N GLN A 51 -7.90 1.09 2.20
CA GLN A 51 -9.32 0.89 2.52
C GLN A 51 -9.54 0.65 4.01
N ILE A 52 -8.74 -0.23 4.63
CA ILE A 52 -8.80 -0.50 6.08
C ILE A 52 -8.59 0.79 6.88
N ARG A 53 -7.61 1.59 6.48
CA ARG A 53 -7.30 2.86 7.15
C ARG A 53 -8.43 3.88 7.01
N ASN A 54 -9.06 3.96 5.85
CA ASN A 54 -10.24 4.81 5.66
C ASN A 54 -11.39 4.36 6.58
N ILE A 55 -11.64 3.05 6.67
CA ILE A 55 -12.67 2.49 7.56
C ILE A 55 -12.37 2.79 9.03
N GLU A 56 -11.11 2.66 9.47
CA GLU A 56 -10.70 3.00 10.84
C GLU A 56 -10.99 4.47 11.17
N LEU A 57 -10.59 5.37 10.26
CA LEU A 57 -10.85 6.81 10.42
C LEU A 57 -12.35 7.11 10.40
N ASP A 58 -13.11 6.47 9.51
CA ASP A 58 -14.55 6.65 9.43
C ASP A 58 -15.27 6.14 10.69
N ALA A 59 -14.80 5.05 11.28
CA ALA A 59 -15.29 4.55 12.56
C ALA A 59 -14.96 5.51 13.71
N GLU A 60 -13.74 6.07 13.75
CA GLU A 60 -13.35 7.06 14.75
C GLU A 60 -14.15 8.36 14.63
N ILE A 61 -14.37 8.85 13.41
CA ILE A 61 -15.21 10.02 13.14
C ILE A 61 -16.64 9.75 13.65
N THR A 62 -17.20 8.59 13.30
CA THR A 62 -18.55 8.20 13.70
C THR A 62 -18.69 8.09 15.22
N ALA A 63 -17.68 7.53 15.90
CA ALA A 63 -17.65 7.39 17.35
C ALA A 63 -17.59 8.75 18.07
N LYS A 64 -16.88 9.74 17.51
CA LYS A 64 -16.70 11.06 18.13
C LYS A 64 -17.77 12.08 17.76
N GLN A 65 -18.44 11.95 16.62
CA GLN A 65 -19.41 12.92 16.12
C GLN A 65 -20.89 12.53 16.29
N SER A 66 -21.18 11.53 17.14
CA SER A 66 -22.55 11.17 17.59
C SER A 66 -23.61 11.16 16.46
N GLY A 67 -23.30 10.50 15.34
CA GLY A 67 -24.26 10.29 14.25
C GLY A 67 -24.73 11.54 13.49
N ALA A 68 -24.28 12.76 13.84
CA ALA A 68 -24.71 14.00 13.19
C ALA A 68 -24.17 14.12 11.75
N MET A 69 -23.05 13.47 11.44
CA MET A 69 -22.48 13.34 10.08
C MET A 69 -22.78 11.96 9.49
N SER A 70 -24.06 11.60 9.40
CA SER A 70 -24.50 10.35 8.77
C SER A 70 -24.49 10.46 7.24
N GLY A 71 -23.31 10.37 6.63
CA GLY A 71 -23.15 10.27 5.17
C GLY A 71 -21.75 10.65 4.67
N PRO A 72 -21.42 10.37 3.39
CA PRO A 72 -20.23 10.90 2.74
C PRO A 72 -20.46 12.38 2.38
N SER A 73 -20.19 13.29 3.32
CA SER A 73 -20.13 14.72 3.05
C SER A 73 -18.71 15.14 2.63
N GLU A 74 -18.58 16.22 1.84
CA GLU A 74 -17.27 16.80 1.53
C GLU A 74 -16.48 17.16 2.80
N GLU A 75 -17.19 17.62 3.82
CA GLU A 75 -16.62 17.94 5.13
C GLU A 75 -16.07 16.70 5.85
N ARG A 76 -16.75 15.54 5.75
CA ARG A 76 -16.26 14.27 6.28
C ARG A 76 -15.03 13.77 5.54
N LEU A 77 -14.99 13.92 4.22
CA LEU A 77 -13.81 13.56 3.42
C LEU A 77 -12.61 14.42 3.81
N LEU A 78 -12.80 15.73 3.91
CA LEU A 78 -11.76 16.66 4.34
C LEU A 78 -11.25 16.35 5.75
N LEU A 79 -12.17 16.09 6.70
CA LEU A 79 -11.81 15.70 8.06
C LEU A 79 -11.02 14.38 8.09
N ARG A 80 -11.45 13.38 7.31
CA ARG A 80 -10.73 12.11 7.18
C ARG A 80 -9.30 12.34 6.72
N GLU A 81 -9.11 13.18 5.71
CA GLU A 81 -7.77 13.50 5.18
C GLU A 81 -6.91 14.32 6.16
N VAL A 82 -7.51 15.23 6.93
CA VAL A 82 -6.83 16.00 7.98
C VAL A 82 -6.38 15.07 9.11
N LEU A 83 -7.26 14.16 9.58
CA LEU A 83 -6.93 13.15 10.57
C LEU A 83 -5.86 12.18 10.07
N ASP A 84 -5.93 11.80 8.79
CA ASP A 84 -4.96 10.94 8.12
C ASP A 84 -3.55 11.51 8.22
N LEU A 85 -3.39 12.80 7.89
CA LEU A 85 -2.12 13.52 7.94
C LEU A 85 -1.65 13.75 9.38
N HIS A 86 -2.55 14.14 10.28
CA HIS A 86 -2.21 14.34 11.68
C HIS A 86 -1.71 13.04 12.34
N LYS A 87 -2.38 11.91 12.10
CA LYS A 87 -1.93 10.58 12.59
C LYS A 87 -0.60 10.12 11.98
N ARG A 88 -0.26 10.58 10.77
CA ARG A 88 1.07 10.34 10.15
C ARG A 88 2.19 11.22 10.75
N GLY A 89 1.86 12.16 11.64
CA GLY A 89 2.82 13.04 12.32
C GLY A 89 3.14 14.35 11.58
N TYR A 90 2.31 14.73 10.60
CA TYR A 90 2.44 16.05 9.96
C TYR A 90 2.05 17.16 10.95
N SER A 91 2.74 18.30 10.88
CA SER A 91 2.41 19.47 11.71
C SER A 91 1.14 20.15 11.20
N ASN A 92 0.41 20.83 12.09
CA ASN A 92 -0.83 21.53 11.72
C ASN A 92 -0.58 22.56 10.60
N GLU A 93 0.58 23.23 10.56
CA GLU A 93 0.92 24.16 9.48
C GLU A 93 1.08 23.45 8.13
N SER A 94 1.73 22.27 8.13
CA SER A 94 1.93 21.50 6.90
C SER A 94 0.62 20.91 6.35
N ILE A 95 -0.29 20.52 7.25
CA ILE A 95 -1.65 20.05 6.91
C ILE A 95 -2.46 21.19 6.31
N ALA A 96 -2.45 22.35 6.96
CA ALA A 96 -3.12 23.57 6.53
C ALA A 96 -2.69 23.95 5.10
N LEU A 97 -1.38 23.97 4.83
CA LEU A 97 -0.83 24.26 3.50
C LEU A 97 -1.26 23.24 2.45
N LYS A 98 -1.27 21.94 2.78
CA LYS A 98 -1.65 20.87 1.85
C LYS A 98 -3.16 20.84 1.56
N LYS A 99 -3.98 21.29 2.49
CA LYS A 99 -5.46 21.30 2.38
C LYS A 99 -6.06 22.66 2.08
N GLN A 100 -5.22 23.68 1.88
CA GLN A 100 -5.65 25.07 1.65
C GLN A 100 -6.56 25.59 2.78
N LEU A 101 -6.25 25.16 4.01
CA LEU A 101 -6.90 25.59 5.25
C LEU A 101 -5.97 26.51 6.01
N THR A 102 -6.49 27.21 7.02
CA THR A 102 -5.69 27.89 8.03
C THR A 102 -5.26 26.90 9.13
N PRO A 103 -4.12 27.13 9.80
CA PRO A 103 -3.71 26.30 10.94
C PRO A 103 -4.77 26.23 12.05
N ASN A 104 -5.54 27.31 12.23
CA ASN A 104 -6.61 27.39 13.22
C ASN A 104 -7.81 26.50 12.85
N GLU A 105 -8.20 26.46 11.57
CA GLU A 105 -9.24 25.53 11.11
C GLU A 105 -8.82 24.08 11.29
N VAL A 106 -7.55 23.76 10.99
CA VAL A 106 -7.00 22.42 11.24
C VAL A 106 -7.04 22.07 12.72
N ASP A 107 -6.66 23.00 13.60
CA ASP A 107 -6.69 22.78 15.05
C ASP A 107 -8.12 22.52 15.55
N LEU A 108 -9.09 23.35 15.14
CA LEU A 108 -10.51 23.19 15.46
C LEU A 108 -11.07 21.83 14.99
N MET A 109 -10.69 21.37 13.80
CA MET A 109 -11.08 20.05 13.27
C MET A 109 -10.50 18.90 14.08
N LEU A 110 -9.29 19.07 14.62
CA LEU A 110 -8.59 18.05 15.40
C LEU A 110 -8.95 18.07 16.90
N LEU A 111 -9.53 19.17 17.42
CA LEU A 111 -9.91 19.31 18.83
C LEU A 111 -10.66 18.08 19.39
N PRO A 112 -11.70 17.54 18.74
CA PRO A 112 -12.44 16.37 19.25
C PRO A 112 -11.62 15.07 19.32
N TYR A 113 -10.48 15.03 18.63
CA TYR A 113 -9.61 13.87 18.45
C TYR A 113 -8.26 14.01 19.18
N SER A 114 -7.96 15.20 19.71
CA SER A 114 -6.72 15.52 20.44
C SER A 114 -6.64 14.89 21.84
N ALA A 115 -7.78 14.41 22.38
CA ALA A 115 -7.90 13.86 23.72
C ALA A 115 -7.41 12.40 23.83
N ASN A 116 -6.09 12.15 23.67
CA ASN A 116 -5.45 10.97 24.30
C ASN A 116 -3.90 10.97 24.33
N LYS A 117 -3.24 12.13 24.38
CA LYS A 117 -1.76 12.16 24.53
C LYS A 117 -1.27 12.50 25.95
N GLY A 118 -2.16 12.94 26.85
CA GLY A 118 -1.78 13.43 28.19
C GLY A 118 -1.89 12.43 29.34
N GLU A 119 -2.77 11.43 29.30
CA GLU A 119 -3.14 10.68 30.52
C GLU A 119 -2.38 9.36 30.73
N ARG A 120 -1.67 8.85 29.72
CA ARG A 120 -0.94 7.57 29.84
C ARG A 120 0.42 7.69 30.55
N SER A 121 0.93 8.91 30.77
CA SER A 121 2.22 9.12 31.44
C SER A 121 2.12 9.24 32.96
N MET A 122 0.92 9.41 33.54
CA MET A 122 0.76 9.65 34.97
C MET A 122 0.43 8.40 35.80
N VAL A 123 0.27 7.23 35.17
CA VAL A 123 -0.04 5.97 35.89
C VAL A 123 1.21 5.12 36.21
N ALA A 124 2.40 5.67 35.94
CA ALA A 124 3.68 5.05 36.28
C ALA A 124 4.60 6.07 36.97
N GLN A 125 4.18 6.59 38.13
CA GLN A 125 5.07 7.15 39.15
C GLN A 125 4.61 6.69 40.53
#